data_AF-A0A1I7E9A3-F1
#
_entry.id   AF-A0A1I7E9A3-F1
#
_cell.length_a   1.000
_cell.length_b   1.000
_cell.length_c   1.000
_cell.angle_alpha   90.00
_cell.angle_beta   90.00
_cell.angle_gamma   90.00
#
_symmetry.space_group_name_H-M   'P 1'
#
loop_
_entity.id
_entity.type
_entity.pdbx_description
1 polymer ?
#
loop_
_entity_poly.entity_id
_entity_poly.type
_entity_poly.pdbx_seq_one_letter_code
_entity_poly.pdbx_strand_id
1 'polypeptide(L)' 'MIFEIVFTLEALEDIEKLKKTGNKVLVKKVFTLIQELKEHPETGTGKPEKLKYYQQNTWSRRIDRKHRLV' A
#
# COMPACT_ATOMS: atom_id res chain seq x y z
N MET A 1 -18.06 -1.91 6.03
CA MET A 1 -17.49 -3.27 6.05
C MET A 1 -16.00 -3.08 6.30
N ILE A 2 -15.44 -3.71 7.33
CA ILE A 2 -14.02 -3.52 7.71
C ILE A 2 -13.26 -4.75 7.21
N PHE A 3 -12.32 -4.55 6.32
CA PHE A 3 -11.44 -5.61 5.82
C PHE A 3 -10.25 -5.80 6.76
N GLU A 4 -9.85 -7.06 6.93
CA GLU A 4 -8.62 -7.41 7.63
C GLU A 4 -7.43 -7.30 6.67
N ILE A 5 -6.33 -6.73 7.16
CA ILE A 5 -5.11 -6.56 6.37
C ILE A 5 -4.07 -7.53 6.87
N VAL A 6 -3.62 -8.39 5.99
CA VAL A 6 -2.51 -9.32 6.23
C VAL A 6 -1.31 -8.83 5.42
N PHE A 7 -0.17 -8.69 6.10
CA PHE A 7 1.08 -8.28 5.46
C PHE A 7 1.91 -9.49 5.08
N THR A 8 2.54 -9.45 3.91
CA THR A 8 3.61 -10.39 3.56
C THR A 8 4.90 -10.04 4.30
N LEU A 9 5.81 -11.00 4.40
CA LEU A 9 7.13 -10.77 5.00
C LEU A 9 7.89 -9.64 4.27
N GLU A 10 7.86 -9.66 2.94
CA GLU A 10 8.48 -8.63 2.10
C GLU A 10 7.92 -7.23 2.38
N ALA A 11 6.59 -7.12 2.55
CA ALA A 11 5.95 -5.84 2.89
C ALA A 11 6.39 -5.32 4.27
N LEU A 12 6.56 -6.20 5.26
CA LEU A 12 7.06 -5.81 6.58
C LEU A 12 8.51 -5.31 6.51
N GLU A 13 9.37 -6.01 5.76
CA GLU A 13 10.76 -5.60 5.54
C GLU A 13 10.85 -4.24 4.85
N ASP A 14 10.00 -4.00 3.84
CA ASP A 14 9.99 -2.74 3.10
C ASP A 14 9.47 -1.58 3.95
N ILE A 15 8.47 -1.81 4.81
CA ILE A 15 8.03 -0.83 5.81
C ILE A 15 9.16 -0.50 6.79
N GLU A 16 9.92 -1.50 7.23
CA GLU A 16 11.06 -1.28 8.12
C GLU A 16 12.18 -0.48 7.44
N LYS A 17 12.55 -0.84 6.20
CA LYS A 17 13.51 -0.08 5.39
C LYS A 17 13.04 1.37 5.22
N LEU A 18 11.76 1.59 4.91
CA LEU A 18 11.19 2.93 4.75
C LEU A 18 11.29 3.76 6.04
N LYS A 19 11.03 3.14 7.20
CA LYS A 19 11.20 3.78 8.51
C LYS A 19 12.67 4.14 8.76
N LYS A 20 13.61 3.26 8.42
CA LYS A 20 15.07 3.49 8.57
C LYS A 20 15.56 4.66 7.70
N THR A 21 14.98 4.88 6.52
CA THR A 21 15.34 6.02 5.66
C THR A 21 14.94 7.38 6.26
N GLY A 22 14.08 7.42 7.28
CA GLY A 22 13.71 8.65 7.99
C GLY A 22 12.75 9.56 7.20
N ASN A 23 12.23 9.14 6.05
CA ASN A 23 11.30 9.93 5.25
C ASN A 23 9.89 9.87 5.84
N LYS A 24 9.64 10.74 6.82
CA LYS A 24 8.36 10.81 7.58
C LYS A 24 7.14 11.02 6.69
N VAL A 25 7.29 11.77 5.59
CA VAL A 25 6.18 12.04 4.65
C VAL A 25 5.75 10.76 3.94
N LEU A 26 6.71 9.96 3.47
CA LEU A 26 6.43 8.66 2.85
C LEU A 26 5.80 7.69 3.84
N VAL A 27 6.37 7.56 5.03
CA VAL A 27 5.85 6.66 6.08
C VAL A 27 4.41 7.01 6.44
N LYS A 28 4.11 8.30 6.63
CA LYS A 28 2.75 8.76 6.93
C LYS A 28 1.78 8.39 5.80
N LYS A 29 2.20 8.59 4.54
CA LYS A 29 1.38 8.29 3.37
C LYS A 29 1.09 6.79 3.23
N VAL A 30 2.08 5.93 3.46
CA VAL A 30 1.89 4.47 3.48
C VAL A 30 0.88 4.09 4.57
N PHE A 31 1.03 4.62 5.78
CA PHE A 31 0.10 4.36 6.88
C PHE A 31 -1.34 4.79 6.56
N THR A 32 -1.51 5.97 5.92
CA THR A 32 -2.82 6.45 5.48
C THR A 32 -3.44 5.52 4.45
N LEU A 33 -2.68 5.08 3.43
CA LEU A 33 -3.16 4.14 2.42
C LEU A 33 -3.56 2.79 3.04
N ILE A 34 -2.77 2.27 3.99
CA ILE A 34 -3.08 1.03 4.70
C ILE A 34 -4.37 1.16 5.51
N GLN A 35 -4.60 2.26 6.23
CA GLN A 35 -5.87 2.43 6.95
C GLN A 35 -7.05 2.52 5.99
N GLU A 36 -6.89 3.23 4.87
CA GLU A 36 -7.94 3.35 3.85
C GLU A 36 -8.30 1.99 3.22
N LEU A 37 -7.34 1.08 3.04
CA LEU A 37 -7.59 -0.27 2.51
C LEU A 37 -8.60 -1.07 3.35
N LYS A 38 -8.73 -0.77 4.64
CA LYS A 38 -9.71 -1.44 5.51
C LYS A 38 -11.15 -1.09 5.16
N GLU A 39 -11.39 0.07 4.56
CA GLU A 39 -12.73 0.55 4.21
C GLU A 39 -12.97 0.51 2.70
N HIS A 40 -11.94 0.85 1.93
CA HIS A 40 -11.99 0.97 0.48
C HIS A 40 -10.81 0.22 -0.14
N PRO A 41 -10.89 -1.10 -0.36
CA PRO A 41 -9.78 -1.88 -0.92
C PRO A 41 -9.53 -1.59 -2.41
N GLU A 42 -10.59 -1.31 -3.18
CA GLU A 42 -10.52 -1.14 -4.65
C GLU A 42 -10.61 0.32 -5.10
N THR A 43 -10.94 1.23 -4.19
CA THR A 43 -11.17 2.65 -4.49
C THR A 43 -10.44 3.56 -3.49
N GLY A 44 -10.37 4.85 -3.80
CA GLY A 44 -9.81 5.85 -2.89
C GLY A 44 -8.49 6.47 -3.36
N THR A 45 -7.64 6.84 -2.43
CA THR A 45 -6.44 7.63 -2.70
C THR A 45 -5.29 6.79 -3.28
N GLY A 46 -4.32 7.47 -3.89
CA GLY A 46 -3.17 6.82 -4.51
C GLY A 46 -3.43 6.27 -5.91
N LYS A 47 -4.55 6.61 -6.57
CA LYS A 47 -4.87 6.12 -7.93
C LYS A 47 -4.81 4.58 -7.99
N PRO A 48 -5.76 3.89 -7.35
CA PRO A 48 -5.83 2.43 -7.40
C PRO A 48 -5.96 1.96 -8.86
N GLU A 49 -5.03 1.12 -9.27
CA GLU A 49 -4.95 0.54 -10.61
C GLU A 49 -4.97 -0.98 -10.50
N LYS A 50 -5.94 -1.63 -11.16
CA LYS A 50 -6.01 -3.09 -11.21
C LYS A 50 -4.92 -3.65 -12.11
N LEU A 51 -4.09 -4.54 -11.56
CA LEU A 51 -2.98 -5.16 -12.29
C LEU A 51 -3.49 -6.33 -13.14
N LYS A 52 -3.31 -6.23 -14.46
CA LYS A 52 -3.92 -7.17 -15.44
C LYS A 52 -3.26 -8.55 -15.51
N TYR A 53 -2.00 -8.67 -15.10
CA TYR A 53 -1.20 -9.88 -15.29
C TYR A 53 -1.09 -10.76 -14.04
N TYR A 54 -1.77 -10.38 -12.95
CA TYR A 54 -1.79 -11.18 -11.73
C TYR A 54 -2.98 -12.14 -11.79
N GLN A 55 -2.77 -13.38 -11.38
CA GLN A 55 -3.81 -14.42 -11.35
C GLN A 55 -4.92 -14.10 -10.34
N GLN A 56 -4.59 -13.32 -9.29
CA GLN A 56 -5.52 -12.85 -8.28
C GLN A 56 -5.92 -11.39 -8.55
N ASN A 57 -7.02 -10.95 -7.94
CA ASN A 57 -7.50 -9.57 -8.05
C ASN A 57 -6.55 -8.61 -7.32
N THR A 58 -5.44 -8.26 -7.98
CA THR A 58 -4.35 -7.46 -7.41
C THR A 58 -4.49 -6.00 -7.82
N TRP A 59 -4.25 -5.11 -6.86
CA TRP A 59 -4.37 -3.67 -7.03
C TRP A 59 -3.05 -2.99 -6.68
N SER A 60 -2.68 -1.97 -7.44
CA SER A 60 -1.52 -1.12 -7.14
C SER A 60 -2.00 0.28 -6.76
N ARG A 61 -1.45 0.84 -5.67
CA ARG A 61 -1.62 2.24 -5.30
C ARG A 61 -0.29 2.97 -5.30
N ARG A 62 -0.33 4.24 -5.71
CA ARG A 62 0.80 5.14 -5.77
C ARG A 62 1.12 5.76 -4.42
N ILE A 63 2.24 5.34 -3.84
CA ILE A 63 2.82 6.00 -2.67
C ILE A 63 3.53 7.28 -3.12
N ASP A 64 4.46 7.19 -4.06
CA ASP A 64 5.13 8.36 -4.66
C ASP A 64 5.45 8.15 -6.15
N ARG A 65 6.45 8.87 -6.69
CA ARG A 65 6.84 8.69 -8.08
C ARG A 65 7.38 7.28 -8.36
N LYS A 66 8.16 6.71 -7.44
CA LYS A 66 8.94 5.46 -7.59
C LYS A 66 8.27 4.24 -6.94
N HIS A 67 7.68 4.41 -5.76
CA HIS A 67 7.14 3.35 -4.91
C HIS A 67 5.65 3.12 -5.16
N ARG A 68 5.24 1.85 -5.06
CA ARG A 68 3.85 1.39 -5.15
C ARG A 68 3.52 0.50 -3.97
N LEU A 69 2.28 0.56 -3.52
CA LEU A 69 1.69 -0.39 -2.59
C LEU A 69 0.94 -1.41 -3.44
N VAL A 70 1.25 -2.69 -3.27
CA VAL A 70 0.61 -3.82 -3.96
C VAL A 70 0.09 -4.77 -2.91
#